data_AF-A0A699SQ61-F1
#
_entry.id   AF-A0A699SQ61-F1
#
_cell.length_a   1.000
_cell.length_b   1.000
_cell.length_c   1.000
_cell.angle_alpha   90.00
_cell.angle_beta   90.00
_cell.angle_gamma   90.00
#
_symmetry.space_group_name_H-M   'P 1'
#
loop_
_entity.id
_entity.type
_entity.pdbx_description
1 polymer ?
#
loop_
_entity_poly.entity_id
_entity_poly.type
_entity_poly.pdbx_seq_one_letter_code
_entity_poly.pdbx_strand_id
1 'polypeptide(L)'
;HPLEQVCGNLSRPVQTRRQLVTDPKMCMFALTVSTAEPKNIKEAMVDSAWIEGMQEELHQFDRHQVWELVEKPFGKTVIRLKWLWKNKKDEDQNVIRNKARLVAKGYA
;
A
#
# COMPACT_ATOMS: atom_id res chain seq x y z
N HIS A 1 -12.83 -29.61 -2.07
CA HIS A 1 -12.28 -28.85 -0.93
C HIS A 1 -13.42 -28.43 -0.02
N PRO A 2 -13.31 -28.63 1.32
CA PRO A 2 -14.30 -28.14 2.27
C PRO A 2 -14.47 -26.61 2.14
N LEU A 3 -15.71 -26.14 2.03
CA LEU A 3 -16.03 -24.71 1.92
C LEU A 3 -15.63 -23.92 3.17
N GLU A 4 -15.50 -24.62 4.31
CA GLU A 4 -15.05 -24.11 5.60
C GLU A 4 -13.60 -23.62 5.60
N GLN A 5 -12.79 -24.04 4.62
CA GLN A 5 -11.39 -23.61 4.49
C GLN A 5 -11.22 -22.38 3.57
N VAL A 6 -12.30 -21.86 2.98
CA VAL A 6 -12.25 -20.70 2.10
C VAL A 6 -12.25 -19.43 2.95
N CYS A 7 -11.08 -18.83 3.11
CA CYS A 7 -10.93 -17.53 3.77
C CYS A 7 -11.40 -16.42 2.81
N GLY A 8 -12.65 -15.99 2.96
CA GLY A 8 -13.24 -14.92 2.16
C GLY A 8 -14.73 -15.12 1.88
N ASN A 9 -15.46 -14.02 1.66
CA ASN A 9 -16.88 -14.11 1.34
C ASN A 9 -17.09 -14.53 -0.12
N LEU A 10 -17.70 -15.70 -0.33
CA LEU A 10 -17.97 -16.30 -1.65
C LEU A 10 -18.90 -15.44 -2.54
N SER A 11 -19.69 -14.54 -1.94
CA SER A 11 -20.56 -13.61 -2.67
C SER A 11 -19.84 -12.35 -3.17
N ARG A 12 -18.63 -12.08 -2.68
CA ARG A 12 -17.85 -10.93 -3.15
C ARG A 12 -17.28 -11.24 -4.53
N PRO A 13 -17.52 -10.39 -5.54
CA PRO A 13 -16.88 -10.58 -6.83
C PRO A 13 -15.36 -10.51 -6.66
N VAL A 14 -14.64 -11.29 -7.46
CA VAL A 14 -13.17 -11.27 -7.50
C VAL A 14 -12.73 -9.89 -7.98
N GLN A 15 -12.33 -9.04 -7.03
CA GLN A 15 -11.71 -7.76 -7.36
C GLN A 15 -10.30 -8.02 -7.89
N THR A 16 -10.18 -8.04 -9.20
CA THR A 16 -8.87 -8.07 -9.84
C THR A 16 -8.22 -6.70 -9.72
N ARG A 17 -6.89 -6.70 -9.64
CA ARG A 17 -6.06 -5.50 -9.49
C ARG A 17 -6.33 -4.40 -10.53
N ARG A 18 -7.00 -4.74 -11.64
CA ARG A 18 -7.35 -3.87 -12.77
C ARG A 18 -8.57 -2.98 -12.47
N GLN A 19 -9.51 -3.42 -11.62
CA GLN A 19 -10.67 -2.60 -11.23
C GLN A 19 -10.30 -1.42 -10.31
N LEU A 20 -9.20 -1.53 -9.56
CA LEU A 20 -8.75 -0.47 -8.65
C LEU A 20 -8.17 0.76 -9.38
N VAL A 21 -7.83 0.61 -10.67
CA VAL A 21 -7.29 1.70 -11.50
C VAL A 21 -8.41 2.63 -11.97
N THR A 22 -9.65 2.14 -12.02
CA THR A 22 -10.78 2.83 -12.64
C THR A 22 -11.63 3.67 -11.68
N ASP A 23 -11.29 3.75 -10.38
CA ASP A 23 -12.00 4.63 -9.44
C ASP A 23 -11.62 6.10 -9.73
N PRO A 24 -12.53 6.91 -10.30
CA PRO A 24 -12.23 8.29 -10.66
C PRO A 24 -11.93 9.16 -9.45
N LYS A 25 -12.34 8.75 -8.23
CA LYS A 25 -12.01 9.46 -6.98
C LYS A 25 -10.53 9.35 -6.61
N MET A 26 -9.81 8.34 -7.10
CA MET A 26 -8.36 8.19 -6.91
C MET A 26 -7.54 9.03 -7.91
N CYS A 27 -8.12 9.44 -9.03
CA CYS A 27 -7.41 10.08 -10.14
C CYS A 27 -7.10 11.57 -9.90
N MET A 28 -7.69 12.20 -8.88
CA MET A 28 -7.57 13.65 -8.66
C MET A 28 -6.28 14.11 -7.96
N PHE A 29 -5.45 13.20 -7.45
CA PHE A 29 -4.23 13.56 -6.72
C PHE A 29 -2.93 13.21 -7.47
N ALA A 30 -3.00 12.39 -8.53
CA ALA A 30 -1.85 11.68 -9.10
C ALA A 30 -1.17 12.38 -10.30
N LEU A 31 -0.90 13.69 -10.23
CA LEU A 31 -0.20 14.39 -11.33
C LEU A 31 1.30 14.61 -11.08
N THR A 32 1.80 14.46 -9.85
CA THR A 32 3.21 14.63 -9.54
C THR A 32 3.86 13.30 -9.18
N VAL A 33 4.79 12.86 -10.01
CA VAL A 33 5.63 11.68 -9.75
C VAL A 33 7.04 12.12 -9.37
N SER A 34 7.55 11.58 -8.27
CA SER A 34 8.92 11.85 -7.83
C SER A 34 9.91 10.93 -8.54
N THR A 35 10.97 11.50 -9.11
CA THR A 35 12.01 10.74 -9.82
C THR A 35 13.01 10.10 -8.86
N ALA A 36 13.20 10.69 -7.67
CA ALA A 36 14.13 10.23 -6.66
C ALA A 36 13.45 9.29 -5.67
N GLU A 37 14.05 8.11 -5.46
CA GLU A 37 13.60 7.18 -4.42
C GLU A 37 14.14 7.60 -3.04
N PRO A 38 13.27 7.74 -2.02
CA PRO A 38 13.67 8.16 -0.69
C PRO A 38 14.36 7.00 0.04
N LYS A 39 15.38 7.34 0.83
CA LYS A 39 16.15 6.34 1.60
C LYS A 39 15.54 6.06 2.97
N ASN A 40 14.76 7.01 3.48
CA ASN A 40 14.15 6.94 4.80
C ASN A 40 12.79 7.65 4.83
N ILE A 41 12.03 7.43 5.91
CA ILE A 41 10.69 8.00 6.05
C ILE A 41 10.72 9.53 6.11
N LYS A 42 11.78 10.15 6.63
CA LYS A 42 11.84 11.62 6.72
C LYS A 42 11.92 12.26 5.33
N GLU A 43 12.75 11.69 4.44
CA GLU A 43 12.82 12.09 3.04
C GLU A 43 11.50 11.83 2.29
N ALA A 44 10.85 10.71 2.57
CA ALA A 44 9.57 10.38 1.94
C ALA A 44 8.40 11.25 2.44
N MET A 45 8.51 11.87 3.62
CA MET A 45 7.49 12.73 4.22
C MET A 45 7.58 14.20 3.80
N VAL A 46 8.61 14.59 3.05
CA VAL A 46 8.72 15.96 2.51
C VAL A 46 8.25 16.05 1.05
N ASP A 47 7.90 14.92 0.44
CA ASP A 47 7.49 14.81 -0.96
C ASP A 47 6.06 14.27 -1.04
N SER A 48 5.15 15.08 -1.60
CA SER A 48 3.72 14.73 -1.70
C SER A 48 3.48 13.45 -2.48
N ALA A 49 4.26 13.19 -3.54
CA ALA A 49 4.12 11.99 -4.36
C ALA A 49 4.37 10.71 -3.54
N TRP A 50 5.30 10.78 -2.58
CA TRP A 50 5.60 9.66 -1.68
C TRP A 50 4.58 9.53 -0.55
N ILE A 51 4.05 10.65 -0.03
CA ILE A 51 2.94 10.64 0.94
C ILE A 51 1.71 9.99 0.31
N GLU A 52 1.36 10.36 -0.91
CA GLU A 52 0.24 9.77 -1.67
C GLU A 52 0.42 8.26 -1.85
N GLY A 53 1.62 7.82 -2.29
CA GLY A 53 1.92 6.41 -2.42
C GLY A 53 1.79 5.62 -1.10
N MET A 54 2.10 6.25 0.04
CA MET A 54 1.90 5.65 1.37
C MET A 54 0.43 5.61 1.78
N GLN A 55 -0.32 6.68 1.56
CA GLN A 55 -1.75 6.73 1.83
C GLN A 55 -2.51 5.71 0.97
N GLU A 56 -2.15 5.55 -0.30
CA GLU A 56 -2.79 4.58 -1.18
C GLU A 56 -2.65 3.14 -0.66
N GLU A 57 -1.48 2.78 -0.13
CA GLU A 57 -1.25 1.46 0.50
C GLU A 57 -2.13 1.29 1.76
N LEU A 58 -2.20 2.29 2.63
CA LEU A 58 -3.04 2.23 3.84
C LEU A 58 -4.54 2.13 3.48
N HIS A 59 -5.00 2.90 2.49
CA HIS A 59 -6.37 2.80 1.98
C HIS A 59 -6.67 1.44 1.35
N GLN A 60 -5.67 0.75 0.78
CA GLN A 60 -5.86 -0.64 0.33
C GLN A 60 -6.08 -1.59 1.50
N PHE A 61 -5.45 -1.39 2.65
CA PHE A 61 -5.70 -2.23 3.81
C PHE A 61 -7.11 -2.05 4.38
N ASP A 62 -7.57 -0.79 4.47
CA ASP A 62 -8.92 -0.45 4.91
C ASP A 62 -9.99 -1.05 3.98
N ARG A 63 -9.86 -0.82 2.67
CA ARG A 63 -10.82 -1.35 1.68
C ARG A 63 -10.92 -2.87 1.67
N HIS A 64 -9.79 -3.57 1.84
CA HIS A 64 -9.81 -5.03 1.89
C HIS A 64 -10.15 -5.57 3.28
N GLN A 65 -10.31 -4.70 4.29
CA GLN A 65 -10.59 -5.07 5.69
C GLN A 65 -9.58 -6.09 6.23
N VAL A 66 -8.31 -5.93 5.83
CA VAL A 66 -7.25 -6.86 6.22
C VAL A 66 -6.56 -6.45 7.53
N TRP A 67 -6.74 -5.19 7.95
CA TRP A 67 -6.08 -4.61 9.12
C TRP A 67 -7.10 -3.87 9.97
N GLU A 68 -6.95 -3.99 11.29
CA GLU A 68 -7.69 -3.22 12.29
C GLU A 68 -6.69 -2.49 13.17
N LEU A 69 -6.93 -1.19 13.42
CA LEU A 69 -6.14 -0.43 14.37
C LEU A 69 -6.59 -0.78 15.78
N VAL A 70 -5.78 -1.56 16.49
CA VAL A 70 -6.04 -1.96 17.87
C VAL A 70 -5.07 -1.30 18.83
N GLU A 71 -5.50 -1.07 20.07
CA GLU A 71 -4.59 -0.67 21.14
C GLU A 71 -3.53 -1.74 21.38
N LYS A 72 -2.36 -1.33 21.85
CA LYS A 72 -1.25 -2.25 22.11
C LYS A 72 -1.67 -3.27 23.18
N PRO A 73 -1.73 -4.58 22.87
CA PRO A 73 -2.11 -5.59 23.84
C PRO A 73 -1.05 -5.73 24.94
N PHE A 74 -1.51 -5.91 26.18
CA PHE A 74 -0.64 -6.04 27.35
C PHE A 74 0.28 -7.28 27.22
N GLY A 75 1.56 -7.11 27.57
CA GLY A 75 2.56 -8.20 27.53
C GLY A 75 2.97 -8.67 26.14
N LYS A 76 2.53 -8.01 25.06
CA LYS A 76 2.92 -8.35 23.68
C LYS A 76 3.97 -7.38 23.12
N THR A 77 4.90 -7.94 22.34
CA THR A 77 5.89 -7.17 21.59
C THR A 77 5.27 -6.69 20.28
N VAL A 78 5.29 -5.38 20.06
CA VAL A 78 4.84 -4.80 18.79
C VAL A 78 5.86 -5.11 17.71
N ILE A 79 5.41 -5.76 16.62
CA ILE A 79 6.23 -5.99 15.44
C ILE A 79 6.57 -4.63 14.83
N ARG A 80 7.86 -4.36 14.66
CA ARG A 80 8.29 -3.11 14.02
C ARG A 80 7.89 -3.15 12.54
N LEU A 81 7.45 -2.02 12.00
CA LEU A 81 7.16 -1.87 10.58
C LEU A 81 8.25 -1.06 9.89
N LYS A 82 8.38 -1.25 8.57
CA LYS A 82 9.25 -0.46 7.70
C LYS A 82 8.52 -0.17 6.40
N TRP A 83 8.75 1.01 5.85
CA TRP A 83 8.32 1.37 4.51
C TRP A 83 9.38 1.00 3.47
N LEU A 84 8.91 0.50 2.33
CA LEU A 84 9.69 0.31 1.12
C LEU A 84 9.12 1.20 0.03
N TRP A 85 10.00 1.91 -0.67
CA TRP A 85 9.64 2.81 -1.77
C TRP A 85 10.27 2.30 -3.06
N LYS A 86 9.50 2.34 -4.14
CA LYS A 86 9.91 1.90 -5.48
C LYS A 86 9.20 2.76 -6.53
N ASN A 87 9.97 3.26 -7.48
CA ASN A 87 9.45 3.89 -8.68
C ASN A 87 9.08 2.83 -9.71
N LYS A 88 7.84 2.88 -10.19
CA LYS A 88 7.45 2.18 -11.41
C LYS A 88 7.82 3.05 -12.59
N LYS A 89 8.52 2.44 -13.54
CA LYS A 89 8.89 3.08 -14.79
C LYS A 89 8.19 2.42 -15.96
N ASP A 90 7.96 3.18 -17.02
CA ASP A 90 7.56 2.64 -18.33
C ASP A 90 8.78 2.05 -19.08
N GLU A 91 8.55 1.62 -20.32
CA GLU A 91 9.60 1.08 -21.20
C GLU A 91 10.68 2.13 -21.49
N ASP A 92 10.28 3.41 -21.55
CA ASP A 92 11.13 4.57 -21.81
C ASP A 92 11.85 5.10 -20.54
N GLN A 93 11.78 4.37 -19.42
CA GLN A 93 12.37 4.73 -18.11
C GLN A 93 11.75 5.95 -17.41
N ASN A 94 10.63 6.47 -17.89
CA ASN A 94 9.89 7.54 -17.22
C ASN A 94 9.17 6.98 -16.00
N VAL A 95 9.25 7.70 -14.88
CA VAL A 95 8.51 7.31 -13.68
C VAL A 95 7.03 7.55 -13.93
N ILE A 96 6.24 6.47 -13.95
CA ILE A 96 4.79 6.54 -14.13
C ILE A 96 4.04 6.48 -12.80
N ARG A 97 4.71 6.01 -11.72
CA ARG A 97 4.09 5.90 -10.40
C ARG A 97 5.10 5.68 -9.28
N ASN A 98 4.95 6.44 -8.19
CA ASN A 98 5.60 6.15 -6.91
C ASN A 98 4.82 5.07 -6.17
N LYS A 99 5.50 4.02 -5.69
CA LYS A 99 4.86 2.94 -4.94
C LYS A 99 5.51 2.78 -3.59
N ALA A 100 4.71 2.91 -2.53
CA ALA A 100 5.13 2.57 -1.17
C ALA A 100 4.55 1.22 -0.74
N ARG A 101 5.23 0.52 0.16
CA ARG A 101 4.79 -0.74 0.77
C ARG A 101 5.14 -0.76 2.25
N LEU A 102 4.17 -1.11 3.08
CA LEU A 102 4.38 -1.29 4.52
C LEU A 102 4.67 -2.77 4.79
N VAL A 103 5.82 -3.07 5.40
CA VAL A 103 6.25 -4.45 5.70
C VAL A 103 6.69 -4.60 7.15
N ALA A 104 6.59 -5.81 7.68
CA ALA A 104 7.13 -6.16 8.98
C ALA A 104 8.67 -6.22 8.93
N LYS A 105 9.32 -5.51 9.84
CA LYS A 105 10.78 -5.49 10.01
C LYS A 105 11.17 -6.73 10.84
N GLY A 106 11.48 -7.83 10.17
CA GLY A 106 11.98 -9.03 10.85
C GLY A 106 11.61 -10.39 10.24
N TYR A 107 10.87 -10.45 9.12
CA TYR A 107 10.82 -11.68 8.34
C TYR A 107 12.09 -11.78 7.49
N ALA A 108 12.99 -12.69 7.87
CA ALA A 108 14.11 -13.16 7.07
C ALA A 108 13.68 -14.40 6.29
#